data_AF-A0AAD9PQU1-F1
#
_entry.id   AF-A0AAD9PQU1-F1
#
_cell.length_a   1.000
_cell.length_b   1.000
_cell.length_c   1.000
_cell.angle_alpha   90.00
_cell.angle_beta   90.00
_cell.angle_gamma   90.00
#
_symmetry.space_group_name_H-M   'P 1'
#
loop_
_entity.id
_entity.type
_entity.pdbx_description
1 polymer ?
#
loop_
_entity_poly.entity_id
_entity_poly.type
_entity_poly.pdbx_seq_one_letter_code
_entity_poly.pdbx_strand_id
1 'polypeptide(L)'
;MSSSDVSYVSSSESEAAETEVEGSSNSSGHETSDDETGDAYANEPIADEEWLAQHEEERKTEEELEKKLQNRLSGAEDIKEWLVCIVSCC
;
A
#
# COMPACT_ATOMS: atom_id res chain seq x y z
N MET A 1 24.49 -34.87 -5.35
CA MET A 1 24.02 -34.53 -6.72
C MET A 1 22.66 -33.86 -6.61
N SER A 2 22.38 -32.95 -7.54
CA SER A 2 21.18 -32.11 -7.74
C SER A 2 21.15 -30.76 -7.00
N SER A 3 21.78 -29.77 -7.63
CA SER A 3 21.32 -28.38 -7.60
C SER A 3 20.17 -28.22 -8.59
N SER A 4 19.10 -27.55 -8.19
CA SER A 4 18.11 -27.01 -9.12
C SER A 4 18.17 -25.49 -9.08
N ASP A 5 18.78 -24.92 -10.11
CA ASP A 5 18.75 -23.49 -10.42
C ASP A 5 17.44 -23.18 -11.16
N VAL A 6 16.53 -22.44 -10.52
CA VAL A 6 15.40 -21.82 -11.21
C VAL A 6 15.79 -20.38 -11.56
N SER A 7 16.11 -20.15 -12.83
CA SER A 7 16.41 -18.82 -13.35
C SER A 7 15.11 -18.09 -13.63
N TYR A 8 14.85 -17.04 -12.84
CA TYR A 8 13.73 -16.14 -13.07
C TYR A 8 14.08 -15.24 -14.27
N VAL A 9 13.50 -15.53 -15.44
CA VAL A 9 13.63 -14.66 -16.62
C VAL A 9 12.74 -13.44 -16.38
N SER A 10 13.37 -12.35 -15.96
CA SER A 10 12.75 -11.03 -15.93
C SER A 10 12.56 -10.55 -17.36
N SER A 11 11.34 -10.63 -17.87
CA SER A 11 10.99 -9.97 -19.14
C SER A 11 10.79 -8.48 -18.87
N SER A 12 11.85 -7.71 -19.10
CA SER A 12 11.78 -6.26 -19.22
C SER A 12 11.40 -5.93 -20.67
N GLU A 13 10.17 -5.48 -20.88
CA GLU A 13 9.81 -4.72 -22.08
C GLU A 13 9.55 -3.29 -21.64
N SER A 14 10.31 -2.37 -22.21
CA SER A 14 10.43 -0.98 -21.82
C SER A 14 10.35 -0.16 -23.09
N GLU A 15 9.20 0.43 -23.40
CA GLU A 15 9.08 1.35 -24.53
C GLU A 15 8.57 2.70 -24.02
N ALA A 16 9.46 3.69 -24.06
CA ALA A 16 9.18 5.10 -23.84
C ALA A 16 8.82 5.77 -25.18
N ALA A 17 7.79 6.63 -25.22
CA ALA A 17 7.78 7.88 -26.00
C ALA A 17 6.38 8.56 -25.99
N GLU A 18 6.32 9.69 -25.30
CA GLU A 18 5.68 10.98 -25.63
C GLU A 18 4.62 11.04 -26.76
N THR A 19 3.40 11.49 -26.46
CA THR A 19 2.65 12.40 -27.35
C THR A 19 1.67 13.26 -26.54
N GLU A 20 1.85 14.57 -26.59
CA GLU A 20 0.96 15.57 -26.03
C GLU A 20 -0.34 15.61 -26.85
N VAL A 21 -1.51 15.62 -26.20
CA VAL A 21 -2.79 15.80 -26.91
C VAL A 21 -3.47 17.09 -26.43
N GLU A 22 -3.08 18.19 -27.06
CA GLU A 22 -3.87 19.42 -27.09
C GLU A 22 -5.13 19.15 -27.93
N GLY A 23 -6.21 18.77 -27.24
CA GLY A 23 -7.52 18.52 -27.81
C GLY A 23 -8.51 19.60 -27.42
N SER A 24 -8.30 20.84 -27.85
CA SER A 24 -9.36 21.85 -27.80
C SER A 24 -10.42 21.48 -28.85
N SER A 25 -11.56 20.96 -28.40
CA SER A 25 -12.76 20.81 -29.22
C SER A 25 -14.01 20.94 -28.37
N ASN A 26 -14.74 21.99 -28.68
CA ASN A 26 -15.90 22.49 -27.97
C ASN A 26 -17.13 21.68 -28.40
N SER A 27 -17.80 21.01 -27.46
CA SER A 27 -19.22 20.62 -27.60
C SER A 27 -19.72 20.18 -26.23
N SER A 28 -20.35 21.08 -25.49
CA SER A 28 -21.81 21.14 -25.33
C SER A 28 -22.32 20.11 -24.32
N GLY A 29 -22.64 20.61 -23.13
CA GLY A 29 -23.53 19.94 -22.18
C GLY A 29 -22.96 18.68 -21.55
N HIS A 30 -22.00 18.82 -20.62
CA HIS A 30 -22.08 17.95 -19.46
C HIS A 30 -23.20 18.52 -18.59
N GLU A 31 -24.44 18.24 -18.98
CA GLU A 31 -25.50 18.10 -18.00
C GLU A 31 -24.89 17.13 -16.99
N THR A 32 -24.54 17.61 -15.80
CA THR A 32 -24.41 16.74 -14.64
C THR A 32 -25.82 16.24 -14.43
N SER A 33 -26.25 15.28 -15.26
CA SER A 33 -27.31 14.38 -14.87
C SER A 33 -26.73 13.77 -13.62
N ASP A 34 -27.18 14.31 -12.49
CA ASP A 34 -27.30 13.66 -11.20
C ASP A 34 -28.12 12.38 -11.45
N ASP A 35 -27.56 11.48 -12.27
CA ASP A 35 -27.93 10.09 -12.31
C ASP A 35 -27.51 9.64 -10.93
N GLU A 36 -28.51 9.61 -10.06
CA GLU A 36 -28.48 9.22 -8.67
C GLU A 36 -27.73 7.89 -8.56
N THR A 37 -26.41 8.00 -8.58
CA THR A 37 -25.49 6.91 -8.34
C THR A 37 -25.56 6.76 -6.84
N GLY A 38 -26.65 6.15 -6.39
CA GLY A 38 -26.91 5.89 -4.99
C GLY A 38 -25.65 5.29 -4.40
N ASP A 39 -25.30 5.73 -3.20
CA ASP A 39 -24.13 5.23 -2.49
C ASP A 39 -24.13 3.70 -2.56
N ALA A 40 -23.13 3.13 -3.26
CA ALA A 40 -23.04 1.70 -3.53
C ALA A 40 -23.01 0.88 -2.23
N TYR A 41 -22.68 1.55 -1.13
CA TYR A 41 -22.52 1.00 0.20
C TYR A 41 -23.68 1.37 1.14
N ALA A 42 -24.73 2.05 0.65
CA ALA A 42 -25.88 2.46 1.47
C ALA A 42 -26.59 1.30 2.19
N ASN A 43 -26.50 0.08 1.64
CA ASN A 43 -27.13 -1.11 2.21
C ASN A 43 -26.15 -1.99 2.98
N GLU A 44 -24.88 -1.62 3.08
CA GLU A 44 -23.90 -2.41 3.81
C GLU A 44 -24.10 -2.27 5.32
N PRO A 45 -23.93 -3.36 6.08
CA PRO A 45 -24.00 -3.31 7.52
C PRO A 45 -22.85 -2.43 8.06
N ILE A 46 -23.19 -1.52 8.96
CA ILE A 46 -22.19 -0.76 9.72
C ILE A 46 -21.47 -1.75 10.64
N ALA A 47 -20.16 -1.57 10.80
CA ALA A 47 -19.37 -2.35 11.75
C ALA A 47 -19.96 -2.26 13.16
N ASP A 48 -20.01 -3.40 13.85
CA ASP A 48 -20.44 -3.46 15.25
C ASP A 48 -19.35 -2.96 16.20
N GLU A 49 -19.72 -2.79 17.47
CA GLU A 49 -18.84 -2.28 18.51
C GLU A 49 -17.65 -3.22 18.80
N GLU A 50 -17.82 -4.53 18.61
CA GLU A 50 -16.75 -5.52 18.83
C GLU A 50 -15.67 -5.39 17.75
N TRP A 51 -16.10 -5.32 16.49
CA TRP A 51 -15.19 -5.13 15.35
C TRP A 51 -14.45 -3.79 15.44
N LEU A 52 -15.16 -2.72 15.79
CA LEU A 52 -14.55 -1.40 15.97
C LEU A 52 -13.50 -1.39 17.08
N ALA A 53 -13.80 -2.03 18.22
CA ALA A 53 -12.86 -2.13 19.33
C ALA A 53 -11.58 -2.91 18.95
N GLN A 54 -11.73 -4.03 18.24
CA GLN A 54 -10.59 -4.82 17.76
C GLN A 54 -9.75 -3.99 16.77
N HIS A 55 -10.39 -3.33 15.81
CA HIS A 55 -9.69 -2.50 14.84
C HIS A 55 -8.91 -1.35 15.52
N GLU A 56 -9.46 -0.73 16.55
CA GLU A 56 -8.76 0.32 17.31
C GLU A 56 -7.56 -0.21 18.10
N GLU A 57 -7.66 -1.43 18.66
CA GLU A 57 -6.53 -2.08 19.30
C GLU A 57 -5.41 -2.39 18.29
N GLU A 58 -5.76 -2.99 17.14
CA GLU A 58 -4.81 -3.31 16.08
C GLU A 58 -4.09 -2.04 15.59
N ARG A 59 -4.84 -0.97 15.31
CA ARG A 59 -4.34 0.37 14.98
C ARG A 59 -3.27 0.87 15.95
N LYS A 60 -3.52 0.74 17.25
CA LYS A 60 -2.60 1.19 18.29
C LYS A 60 -1.30 0.38 18.31
N THR A 61 -1.40 -0.94 18.14
CA THR A 61 -0.21 -1.81 18.10
C THR A 61 0.64 -1.53 16.86
N GLU A 62 0.00 -1.23 15.73
CA GLU A 62 0.67 -0.88 14.49
C GLU A 62 1.41 0.46 14.60
N GLU A 63 0.77 1.48 15.19
CA GLU A 63 1.41 2.78 15.45
C GLU A 63 2.65 2.65 16.36
N GLU A 64 2.58 1.81 17.41
CA GLU A 64 3.73 1.56 18.29
C GLU A 64 4.88 0.89 17.52
N LEU A 65 4.56 -0.11 16.70
CA LEU A 65 5.53 -0.80 15.87
C LEU A 65 6.17 0.17 14.86
N GLU A 66 5.36 0.98 14.16
CA GLU A 66 5.86 1.95 13.19
C GLU A 66 6.80 2.96 13.86
N LYS A 67 6.42 3.51 15.02
CA LYS A 67 7.27 4.42 15.79
C LYS A 67 8.60 3.77 16.17
N LYS A 68 8.57 2.50 16.60
CA LYS A 68 9.78 1.74 16.90
C LYS A 68 10.66 1.60 15.64
N LEU A 69 10.07 1.24 14.50
CA LEU A 69 10.78 1.13 13.24
C LEU A 69 11.39 2.47 12.79
N GLN A 70 10.67 3.57 12.94
CA GLN A 70 11.18 4.92 12.62
C GLN A 70 12.32 5.35 13.55
N ASN A 71 12.22 5.08 14.86
CA ASN A 71 13.30 5.33 15.81
C ASN A 71 14.57 4.56 15.45
N ARG A 72 14.42 3.33 14.96
CA ARG A 72 15.54 2.53 14.45
C ARG A 72 16.12 3.10 13.17
N LEU A 73 15.26 3.46 12.21
CA LEU A 73 15.68 4.01 10.92
C LEU A 73 16.44 5.34 11.08
N SER A 74 16.00 6.17 12.02
CA SER A 74 16.66 7.44 12.37
C SER A 74 17.95 7.26 13.18
N GLY A 75 18.29 6.03 13.59
CA GLY A 75 19.47 5.75 14.42
C GLY A 75 19.33 6.23 15.86
N ALA A 76 18.10 6.52 16.32
CA ALA A 76 17.81 6.91 17.69
C ALA A 76 17.86 5.72 18.67
N GLU A 77 17.79 4.48 18.17
CA GLU A 77 17.89 3.24 18.94
C GLU A 77 19.24 2.53 18.71
N ASP A 78 19.84 2.01 19.79
CA ASP A 78 21.17 1.39 19.77
C ASP A 78 21.16 0.06 18.98
N ILE A 79 21.97 -0.01 17.93
CA ILE A 79 21.97 -1.09 16.91
C ILE A 79 22.41 -2.46 17.49
N LYS A 80 22.95 -2.50 18.72
CA LYS A 80 23.61 -3.67 19.29
C LYS A 80 22.69 -4.89 19.46
N GLU A 81 21.40 -4.69 19.65
CA GLU A 81 20.43 -5.80 19.80
C GLU A 81 20.05 -6.46 18.44
N TRP A 82 20.24 -5.76 17.32
CA TRP A 82 19.77 -6.21 15.99
C TRP A 82 20.81 -6.99 15.20
N LEU A 83 22.10 -6.76 15.44
CA LEU A 83 23.18 -7.50 14.78
C LEU A 83 23.11 -9.01 15.07
N VAL A 84 22.55 -9.40 16.22
CA VAL A 84 22.37 -10.82 16.60
C VAL A 84 21.45 -11.55 15.61
N CYS A 85 20.37 -10.91 15.15
CA CYS A 85 19.43 -11.52 14.19
C CYS A 85 20.02 -11.62 12.77
N ILE A 86 20.82 -10.63 12.35
CA ILE A 86 21.49 -10.66 11.05
C ILE A 86 22.56 -11.76 11.02
N VAL A 87 23.33 -11.90 12.10
CA VAL A 87 24.38 -12.92 12.22
C VAL A 87 23.81 -14.33 12.33
N SER A 88 22.61 -14.51 12.90
CA SER A 88 21.99 -15.83 13.03
C SER A 88 21.27 -16.35 11.77
N CYS A 89 21.09 -15.50 10.74
CA CYS A 89 20.51 -15.88 9.44
C CYS A 89 21.56 -16.12 8.34
N CYS A 90 22.86 -15.95 8.64
CA CYS A 90 23.99 -16.32 7.77
C CYS A 90 24.66 -17.60 8.28
#